data_AF-A0A535E3S6-F1
#
_entry.id   AF-A0A535E3S6-F1
#
_cell.length_a   1.000
_cell.length_b   1.000
_cell.length_c   1.000
_cell.angle_alpha   90.00
_cell.angle_beta   90.00
_cell.angle_gamma   90.00
#
_symmetry.space_group_name_H-M   'P 1'
#
loop_
_entity.id
_entity.type
_entity.pdbx_description
1 polymer ?
#
loop_
_entity_poly.entity_id
_entity_poly.type
_entity_poly.pdbx_seq_one_letter_code
_entity_poly.pdbx_strand_id
1 'polypeptide(L)'
;MLSAFLIGAAAGYAIAIPVGPIAVLIVRTGLRRGFRVATAAGAGTATVDLIYAITAVVVGSAVTSTLATVLLPMRLAAAAALLYLAVRALLRLGRTDMALDTPGDERSPARTYVLFIGLTLLN
;
A
#
# COMPACT_ATOMS: atom_id res chain seq x y z
N MET A 1 28.83 -0.51 3.56
CA MET A 1 27.89 -1.66 3.60
C MET A 1 26.88 -1.50 4.72
N LEU A 2 27.30 -1.50 6.00
CA LEU A 2 26.39 -1.27 7.14
C LEU A 2 25.64 0.07 7.07
N SER A 3 26.32 1.16 6.70
CA SER A 3 25.70 2.48 6.54
C SER A 3 24.56 2.51 5.51
N ALA A 4 24.78 1.91 4.34
CA ALA A 4 23.75 1.81 3.30
C ALA A 4 22.55 0.97 3.74
N PHE A 5 22.79 -0.12 4.48
CA PHE A 5 21.73 -0.93 5.08
C PHE A 5 20.91 -0.13 6.11
N LEU A 6 21.56 0.61 7.01
CA LEU A 6 20.88 1.43 8.02
C LEU A 6 20.06 2.56 7.39
N ILE A 7 20.59 3.23 6.35
CA ILE A 7 19.85 4.27 5.62
C ILE A 7 18.64 3.66 4.92
N GLY A 8 18.80 2.51 4.26
CA GLY A 8 17.69 1.79 3.62
C GLY A 8 16.62 1.35 4.61
N ALA A 9 17.03 0.81 5.76
CA ALA A 9 16.12 0.40 6.83
C ALA A 9 15.36 1.60 7.42
N ALA A 10 16.05 2.72 7.68
CA ALA A 10 15.43 3.95 8.16
C ALA A 10 14.46 4.56 7.14
N ALA A 11 14.83 4.57 5.86
CA ALA A 11 13.95 5.04 4.78
C ALA A 11 12.71 4.15 4.64
N GLY A 12 12.87 2.82 4.69
CA GLY A 12 11.76 1.87 4.68
C GLY A 12 10.83 2.07 5.88
N TYR A 13 11.39 2.28 7.07
CA TYR A 13 10.62 2.58 8.27
C TYR A 13 9.84 3.89 8.13
N ALA A 14 10.47 4.96 7.62
CA ALA A 14 9.81 6.24 7.39
C ALA A 14 8.62 6.15 6.41
N ILE A 15 8.73 5.30 5.38
CA ILE A 15 7.65 5.04 4.42
C ILE A 15 6.53 4.18 5.03
N ALA A 16 6.83 3.34 6.03
CA ALA A 16 5.85 2.46 6.68
C ALA A 16 5.04 3.13 7.82
N ILE A 17 5.52 4.24 8.40
CA ILE A 17 4.83 4.99 9.47
C ILE A 17 3.43 5.51 9.09
N PRO A 18 3.20 6.08 7.89
CA PRO A 18 1.92 6.65 7.53
C PRO A 18 0.82 5.58 7.46
N VAL A 19 -0.26 5.79 8.22
CA VAL A 19 -1.41 4.88 8.22
C VAL A 19 -2.25 5.14 6.98
N GLY A 20 -2.07 4.31 5.95
CA GLY A 20 -2.84 4.38 4.71
C GLY A 20 -4.19 3.63 4.75
N PRO A 21 -4.97 3.67 3.65
CA PRO A 21 -6.26 2.98 3.54
C PRO A 21 -6.17 1.46 3.80
N ILE A 22 -5.12 0.82 3.29
CA ILE A 22 -4.89 -0.62 3.50
C ILE A 22 -4.63 -0.93 4.97
N ALA A 23 -3.86 -0.09 5.67
CA ALA A 23 -3.61 -0.25 7.11
C ALA A 23 -4.92 -0.17 7.92
N VAL A 24 -5.79 0.81 7.62
CA VAL A 24 -7.12 0.91 8.23
C VAL A 24 -7.96 -0.33 7.93
N LEU A 25 -7.90 -0.87 6.71
CA LEU A 25 -8.63 -2.07 6.32
C LEU A 25 -8.13 -3.33 7.06
N ILE A 26 -6.82 -3.47 7.25
CA ILE A 26 -6.22 -4.57 8.05
C ILE A 26 -6.69 -4.46 9.50
N VAL A 27 -6.63 -3.27 10.10
CA VAL A 27 -7.08 -3.03 11.47
C VAL A 27 -8.57 -3.34 11.61
N ARG A 28 -9.41 -2.85 10.69
CA ARG A 28 -10.86 -3.15 10.67
C ARG A 28 -11.12 -4.64 10.54
N THR A 29 -10.33 -5.35 9.75
CA THR A 29 -10.40 -6.81 9.59
C THR A 29 -10.02 -7.53 10.88
N GLY A 30 -8.96 -7.10 11.57
CA GLY A 30 -8.52 -7.68 12.84
C GLY A 30 -9.50 -7.43 13.98
N LEU A 31 -10.04 -6.22 14.09
CA LEU A 31 -11.06 -5.87 15.08
C LEU A 31 -12.34 -6.70 14.93
N ARG A 32 -12.66 -7.17 13.70
CA ARG A 32 -13.87 -7.94 13.43
C ARG A 32 -13.67 -9.45 13.36
N ARG A 33 -12.50 -9.92 12.92
CA ARG A 33 -12.23 -11.34 12.60
C ARG A 33 -11.07 -11.94 13.39
N GLY A 34 -10.49 -11.17 14.30
CA GLY A 34 -9.39 -11.61 15.17
C GLY A 34 -8.00 -11.49 14.54
N PHE A 35 -6.99 -11.64 15.38
CA PHE A 35 -5.58 -11.41 15.04
C PHE A 35 -5.07 -12.32 13.91
N ARG A 36 -5.47 -13.60 13.88
CA ARG A 36 -5.01 -14.57 12.86
C ARG A 36 -5.43 -14.19 11.44
N VAL A 37 -6.59 -13.55 11.27
CA VAL A 37 -7.07 -13.11 9.96
C VAL A 37 -6.39 -11.80 9.56
N ALA A 38 -6.12 -10.91 10.52
CA ALA A 38 -5.37 -9.68 10.30
C ALA A 38 -3.91 -9.94 9.89
N THR A 39 -3.25 -10.91 10.52
CA THR A 39 -1.88 -11.29 10.16
C THR A 39 -1.83 -11.86 8.75
N ALA A 40 -2.83 -12.65 8.35
CA ALA A 40 -2.94 -13.13 6.97
C ALA A 40 -3.19 -11.97 5.98
N ALA A 41 -4.02 -10.99 6.31
CA ALA A 41 -4.21 -9.79 5.50
C ALA A 41 -2.90 -9.00 5.33
N GLY A 42 -2.20 -8.73 6.43
CA GLY A 42 -0.92 -8.02 6.41
C GLY A 42 0.18 -8.76 5.66
N ALA A 43 0.26 -10.09 5.83
CA ALA A 43 1.20 -10.92 5.09
C ALA A 43 0.94 -10.88 3.57
N GLY A 44 -0.35 -10.85 3.15
CA GLY A 44 -0.73 -10.72 1.74
C GLY A 44 -0.22 -9.41 1.14
N THR A 45 -0.49 -8.29 1.81
CA THR A 45 0.02 -6.96 1.40
C THR A 45 1.54 -6.94 1.33
N ALA A 46 2.23 -7.37 2.40
CA ALA A 46 3.69 -7.36 2.45
C ALA A 46 4.35 -8.21 1.37
N THR A 47 3.69 -9.30 0.94
CA THR A 47 4.18 -10.14 -0.16
C THR A 47 4.21 -9.38 -1.48
N VAL A 48 3.14 -8.63 -1.79
CA VAL A 48 3.06 -7.82 -3.02
C VAL A 48 4.08 -6.70 -2.99
N ASP A 49 4.20 -5.99 -1.87
CA ASP A 49 5.17 -4.89 -1.72
C ASP A 49 6.61 -5.39 -1.87
N LEU A 50 6.92 -6.57 -1.32
CA LEU A 50 8.23 -7.20 -1.47
C LEU A 50 8.51 -7.55 -2.94
N ILE A 51 7.54 -8.12 -3.66
CA ILE A 51 7.68 -8.44 -5.09
C ILE A 51 7.93 -7.16 -5.90
N TYR A 52 7.19 -6.09 -5.63
CA TYR A 52 7.38 -4.80 -6.30
C TYR A 52 8.75 -4.20 -6.00
N ALA A 53 9.19 -4.22 -4.74
CA ALA A 53 10.50 -3.71 -4.34
C ALA A 53 11.64 -4.50 -5.00
N ILE A 54 11.57 -5.83 -5.01
CA ILE A 54 12.56 -6.69 -5.68
C ILE A 54 12.59 -6.37 -7.18
N THR A 55 11.42 -6.30 -7.82
CA THR A 55 11.31 -5.98 -9.25
C THR A 55 11.92 -4.61 -9.56
N ALA A 56 11.63 -3.60 -8.75
CA ALA A 56 12.17 -2.26 -8.90
C ALA A 56 13.70 -2.23 -8.77
N VAL A 57 14.28 -2.99 -7.83
CA VAL A 57 15.75 -3.07 -7.66
C VAL A 57 16.42 -3.81 -8.82
N VAL A 58 15.84 -4.93 -9.27
CA VAL A 58 16.42 -5.75 -10.35
C VAL A 58 16.33 -5.05 -11.70
N VAL A 59 15.20 -4.44 -12.02
CA VAL A 59 14.92 -3.86 -13.34
C VAL A 59 15.28 -2.37 -13.39
N GLY A 60 15.28 -1.68 -12.25
CA GLY A 60 15.37 -0.22 -12.18
C GLY A 60 16.61 0.36 -12.84
N SER A 61 17.78 -0.27 -12.66
CA SER A 61 19.03 0.21 -13.25
C SER A 61 19.03 0.17 -14.79
N ALA A 62 18.41 -0.87 -15.38
CA ALA A 62 18.29 -1.02 -16.82
C ALA A 62 17.35 0.03 -17.44
N VAL A 63 16.23 0.31 -16.77
CA VAL A 63 15.17 1.18 -17.29
C VAL A 63 15.45 2.67 -17.04
N THR A 64 16.22 3.00 -16.01
CA THR A 64 16.49 4.41 -15.61
C THR A 64 17.09 5.24 -16.75
N SER A 65 18.01 4.67 -17.54
CA SER A 65 18.66 5.38 -18.65
C SER A 65 17.67 5.76 -19.75
N THR A 66 16.75 4.85 -20.10
CA THR A 66 15.72 5.07 -21.12
C THR A 66 14.61 6.02 -20.66
N LEU A 67 14.33 6.06 -19.35
CA LEU A 67 13.26 6.89 -18.79
C LEU A 67 13.70 8.33 -18.47
N ALA A 68 15.00 8.64 -18.52
CA ALA A 68 15.55 9.92 -18.10
C ALA A 68 14.87 11.13 -18.77
N THR A 69 14.57 11.03 -20.07
CA THR A 69 13.93 12.11 -20.85
C THR A 69 12.48 12.37 -20.45
N VAL A 70 11.76 11.34 -20.00
CA VAL A 70 10.33 11.42 -19.64
C VAL A 70 10.09 11.43 -18.12
N LEU A 71 11.14 11.32 -17.31
CA LEU A 71 11.04 11.24 -15.86
C LEU A 71 10.43 12.50 -15.25
N LEU A 72 10.84 13.67 -15.75
CA LEU A 72 10.33 14.96 -15.27
C LEU A 72 8.82 15.12 -15.56
N PRO A 73 8.32 14.94 -16.79
CA PRO A 73 6.87 15.01 -17.04
C PRO A 73 6.10 13.93 -16.28
N MET A 74 6.63 12.70 -16.11
CA MET A 74 5.98 11.69 -15.27
C MET A 74 5.88 12.11 -13.81
N ARG A 75 6.93 12.71 -13.23
CA ARG A 75 6.90 13.22 -11.85
C ARG A 75 5.89 14.33 -11.67
N LEU A 76 5.79 15.25 -12.63
CA LEU A 76 4.78 16.32 -12.60
C LEU A 76 3.37 15.74 -12.72
N ALA A 77 3.15 14.77 -13.60
CA ALA A 77 1.86 14.08 -13.72
C ALA A 77 1.48 13.34 -12.43
N ALA A 78 2.42 12.62 -11.81
CA ALA A 78 2.19 11.94 -10.53
C ALA A 78 1.90 12.94 -9.40
N ALA A 79 2.65 14.04 -9.30
CA ALA A 79 2.41 15.09 -8.33
C ALA A 79 1.03 15.75 -8.52
N ALA A 80 0.64 16.03 -9.77
CA ALA A 80 -0.67 16.57 -10.09
C ALA A 80 -1.80 15.58 -9.74
N ALA A 81 -1.61 14.28 -10.01
CA ALA A 81 -2.58 13.24 -9.65
C ALA A 81 -2.74 13.11 -8.12
N LEU A 82 -1.64 13.15 -7.36
CA LEU A 82 -1.66 13.14 -5.90
C LEU A 82 -2.33 14.39 -5.34
N LEU A 83 -2.03 15.57 -5.88
CA LEU A 83 -2.67 16.82 -5.49
C LEU A 83 -4.18 16.79 -5.77
N TYR A 84 -4.57 16.31 -6.95
CA TYR A 84 -5.97 16.11 -7.30
C TYR A 84 -6.68 15.17 -6.33
N LEU A 85 -6.06 14.02 -6.00
CA LEU A 85 -6.63 13.07 -5.05
C LEU A 85 -6.75 13.66 -3.65
N ALA A 86 -5.74 14.41 -3.21
CA ALA A 86 -5.75 15.10 -1.91
C ALA A 86 -6.89 16.13 -1.83
N VAL A 87 -7.03 16.99 -2.85
CA VAL A 87 -8.14 17.95 -2.93
C VAL A 87 -9.48 17.23 -2.96
N ARG A 88 -9.61 16.17 -3.79
CA ARG A 88 -10.85 15.38 -3.86
C ARG A 88 -11.20 14.71 -2.54
N ALA A 89 -10.21 14.20 -1.80
CA ALA A 89 -10.42 13.63 -0.48
C ALA A 89 -10.89 14.70 0.52
N LEU A 90 -10.24 15.88 0.52
CA LEU A 90 -10.60 17.01 1.38
C LEU A 90 -12.03 17.49 1.14
N LEU A 91 -12.45 17.58 -0.12
CA LEU A 91 -13.81 17.97 -0.50
C LEU A 91 -14.88 16.91 -0.15
N ARG A 92 -14.47 15.65 0.10
CA ARG A 92 -15.37 14.54 0.45
C ARG A 92 -15.39 14.22 1.95
N LEU A 93 -14.59 14.90 2.78
CA LEU A 93 -14.51 14.64 4.22
C LEU A 93 -15.88 14.70 4.92
N GLY A 94 -16.81 15.52 4.43
CA GLY A 94 -18.15 15.70 5.01
C GLY A 94 -19.22 14.69 4.61
N ARG A 95 -18.93 13.69 3.76
CA ARG A 95 -19.92 12.69 3.28
C ARG A 95 -19.61 11.26 3.72
N THR A 96 -19.03 11.11 4.90
CA THR A 96 -18.73 9.77 5.42
C THR A 96 -19.98 9.21 6.09
N ASP A 97 -20.85 8.58 5.31
CA ASP A 97 -21.75 7.58 5.86
C ASP A 97 -20.88 6.44 6.37
N MET A 98 -20.74 6.32 7.69
CA MET A 98 -20.29 5.07 8.30
C MET A 98 -21.36 4.02 7.99
N ALA A 99 -21.25 3.39 6.82
CA ALA A 99 -21.97 2.16 6.55
C ALA A 99 -21.55 1.16 7.64
N LEU A 100 -22.44 0.97 8.60
CA LEU A 100 -22.33 -0.09 9.60
C LEU A 100 -22.52 -1.41 8.86
N ASP A 101 -21.44 -1.91 8.26
CA ASP A 101 -21.46 -3.21 7.62
C ASP A 101 -21.83 -4.28 8.66
N THR A 102 -22.92 -4.99 8.34
CA THR A 102 -23.49 -6.09 9.11
C THR A 102 -22.40 -7.13 9.44
N PRO A 103 -22.37 -7.68 10.68
CA PRO A 103 -21.43 -8.75 11.01
C PRO A 103 -21.74 -9.96 10.13
N GLY A 104 -20.85 -10.24 9.18
CA GLY A 104 -21.12 -11.22 8.13
C GLY A 104 -19.85 -11.84 7.54
N ASP A 105 -19.83 -13.15 7.64
CA ASP A 105 -18.95 -14.14 7.01
C ASP A 105 -17.60 -14.43 7.70
N GLU A 106 -17.49 -15.64 8.22
CA GLU A 106 -16.27 -16.31 8.71
C GLU A 106 -15.34 -16.61 7.54
N ARG A 107 -14.84 -15.56 6.89
CA ARG A 107 -13.90 -15.72 5.77
C ARG A 107 -12.58 -16.29 6.28
N SER A 108 -12.16 -17.42 5.72
CA SER A 108 -10.92 -18.09 6.13
C SER A 108 -9.69 -17.17 5.98
N PRO A 109 -8.64 -17.37 6.80
CA PRO A 109 -7.39 -16.61 6.69
C PRO A 109 -6.77 -16.66 5.29
N ALA A 110 -6.84 -17.82 4.63
CA ALA A 110 -6.31 -18.00 3.26
C ALA A 110 -7.05 -17.14 2.23
N ARG A 111 -8.39 -17.07 2.30
CA ARG A 111 -9.19 -16.23 1.40
C ARG A 111 -8.95 -14.74 1.66
N THR A 112 -8.67 -14.38 2.91
CA THR A 112 -8.30 -13.00 3.28
C THR A 112 -6.92 -12.62 2.74
N TYR A 113 -5.93 -13.52 2.85
CA TYR A 113 -4.60 -13.33 2.26
C TYR A 113 -4.69 -13.07 0.74
N VAL A 114 -5.41 -13.92 0.00
CA VAL A 114 -5.60 -13.75 -1.47
C VAL A 114 -6.32 -12.45 -1.81
N LEU A 115 -7.34 -12.06 -1.02
CA LEU A 115 -8.04 -10.80 -1.24
C LEU A 115 -7.11 -9.60 -1.06
N PHE A 116 -6.30 -9.58 0.00
CA PHE A 116 -5.35 -8.49 0.22
C PHE A 116 -4.24 -8.47 -0.82
N ILE A 117 -3.80 -9.62 -1.34
CA ILE A 117 -2.96 -9.66 -2.54
C ILE A 117 -3.66 -8.96 -3.71
N GLY A 118 -4.90 -9.32 -4.01
CA GLY A 118 -5.65 -8.71 -5.12
C GLY A 118 -5.84 -7.20 -4.94
N LEU A 119 -6.16 -6.75 -3.72
CA LEU A 119 -6.33 -5.34 -3.41
C LEU A 119 -5.01 -4.55 -3.52
N THR A 120 -3.90 -5.11 -3.04
CA THR A 120 -2.59 -4.45 -3.10
C THR A 120 -1.99 -4.50 -4.49
N LEU A 121 -2.26 -5.53 -5.30
CA LEU A 121 -1.88 -5.56 -6.71
C LEU A 121 -2.59 -4.47 -7.53
N LEU A 122 -3.82 -4.11 -7.15
CA LEU A 122 -4.61 -3.03 -7.78
C LEU A 122 -4.27 -1.63 -7.26
N ASN A 123 -3.45 -1.53 -6.21
CA ASN A 123 -3.01 -0.27 -5.60
C ASN A 123 -1.77 0.27 -6.33
#